data_AF-A0A7C7AHY3-F1
#
_entry.id   AF-A0A7C7AHY3-F1
#
_cell.length_a   1.000
_cell.length_b   1.000
_cell.length_c   1.000
_cell.angle_alpha   90.00
_cell.angle_beta   90.00
_cell.angle_gamma   90.00
#
_symmetry.space_group_name_H-M   'P 1'
#
loop_
_entity.id
_entity.type
_entity.pdbx_description
1 polymer ?
#
loop_
_entity_poly.entity_id
_entity_poly.type
_entity_poly.pdbx_seq_one_letter_code
_entity_poly.pdbx_strand_id
1 'polypeptide(L)'
;MYRIQQVKLPIDHKEDDLWIKAAEALRIKKEDIKDVSIFRKSIDARKKDEILFIYALDVETYKNVKISKRNTNVSLVEPFIYDVEVTGEKELNNRPVVVGSGPAGLFCALLLAEKGYRPIILERGRMVEDRVKDVEKFWKDGILNVRSNIQFGEGGAGTFSDGKLNTLIKDRSKRGKKVLEEMIEAGAPAEIAYVNKPHIGTDLLRNVIVNIRKKIISLGGTFRFEECLTDIMIKDDAVYRIITENDIIETDVLVLAIGHSARDTFEMLNSKLKLEAKPFAIGLRIEHPQKMINEAQYGEMAGNPLLGPADYKFVHKSKNGRSVYTFCMCPGGVVTASSSEEGGVITNGMSFYDRDLENANSAIVVQISPEDFGGLEAPLAGVEFQRYWERKAYEAGGGNYRAPVQLFKDFKEKKISASFGEIYPTYRPGCTFANLWDCLPDYVCESIAEGITAFGKLLANFDRPDAILTGVETRTSSPVRITRNSEMQASIKGIYPCGEGSGYAGGIMSAAIDGLKVAEQILKIYKPFKEQE
;
A
#
# COMPACT_ATOMS: atom_id res chain seq x y z
N MET A 1 9.61 25.22 20.43
CA MET A 1 8.49 24.27 20.31
C MET A 1 8.76 23.05 21.18
N TYR A 2 7.75 22.57 21.88
CA TYR A 2 7.80 21.45 22.83
C TYR A 2 6.85 20.34 22.39
N ARG A 3 7.28 19.07 22.48
CA ARG A 3 6.41 17.92 22.24
C ARG A 3 5.99 17.29 23.55
N ILE A 4 4.68 17.16 23.74
CA ILE A 4 4.04 16.54 24.88
C ILE A 4 3.44 15.22 24.42
N GLN A 5 3.79 14.11 25.08
CA GLN A 5 3.29 12.78 24.77
C GLN A 5 2.25 12.30 25.79
N GLN A 6 1.43 11.32 25.39
CA GLN A 6 0.46 10.65 26.26
C GLN A 6 -0.60 11.59 26.86
N VAL A 7 -1.01 12.62 26.11
CA VAL A 7 -2.14 13.46 26.50
C VAL A 7 -3.42 12.67 26.23
N LYS A 8 -4.10 12.25 27.30
CA LYS A 8 -5.32 11.44 27.22
C LYS A 8 -6.54 12.31 27.43
N LEU A 9 -7.51 12.19 26.54
CA LEU A 9 -8.78 12.90 26.63
C LEU A 9 -9.94 11.96 26.27
N PRO A 10 -11.11 12.11 26.93
CA PRO A 10 -12.36 11.50 26.50
C PRO A 10 -12.67 11.82 25.04
N ILE A 11 -13.41 10.96 24.35
CA ILE A 11 -13.69 11.15 22.92
C ILE A 11 -14.53 12.41 22.64
N ASP A 12 -15.35 12.84 23.61
CA ASP A 12 -16.22 14.01 23.56
C ASP A 12 -15.58 15.30 24.12
N HIS A 13 -14.27 15.28 24.39
CA HIS A 13 -13.50 16.48 24.76
C HIS A 13 -13.66 17.60 23.73
N LYS A 14 -13.50 18.83 24.20
CA LYS A 14 -13.48 20.04 23.37
C LYS A 14 -12.05 20.34 22.94
N GLU A 15 -11.90 21.07 21.84
CA GLU A 15 -10.58 21.51 21.35
C GLU A 15 -9.80 22.30 22.41
N ASP A 16 -10.51 23.08 23.24
CA ASP A 16 -9.92 23.85 24.35
C ASP A 16 -9.20 22.96 25.38
N ASP A 17 -9.66 21.71 25.54
CA ASP A 17 -9.07 20.76 26.49
C ASP A 17 -7.63 20.37 26.08
N LEU A 18 -7.29 20.43 24.79
CA LEU A 18 -5.93 20.22 24.31
C LEU A 18 -4.99 21.33 24.80
N TRP A 19 -5.46 22.58 24.75
CA TRP A 19 -4.71 23.75 25.23
C TRP A 19 -4.55 23.71 26.75
N ILE A 20 -5.60 23.34 27.48
CA ILE A 20 -5.55 23.17 28.94
C ILE A 20 -4.53 22.09 29.30
N LYS A 21 -4.60 20.91 28.66
CA LYS A 21 -3.65 19.82 28.92
C LYS A 21 -2.22 20.18 28.54
N ALA A 22 -2.02 20.94 27.46
CA ALA A 22 -0.71 21.45 27.08
C ALA A 22 -0.13 22.38 28.15
N ALA A 23 -0.92 23.34 28.64
CA ALA A 23 -0.54 24.26 29.70
C ALA A 23 -0.19 23.53 31.01
N GLU A 24 -1.04 22.57 31.43
CA GLU A 24 -0.81 21.72 32.61
C GLU A 24 0.51 20.94 32.50
N ALA A 25 0.76 20.30 31.36
CA ALA A 25 1.94 19.47 31.15
C ALA A 25 3.24 20.29 31.09
N LEU A 26 3.18 21.53 30.58
CA LEU A 26 4.29 22.46 30.54
C LEU A 26 4.43 23.32 31.81
N ARG A 27 3.43 23.30 32.71
CA ARG A 27 3.35 24.14 33.92
C ARG A 27 3.44 25.63 33.63
N ILE A 28 2.78 26.07 32.58
CA ILE A 28 2.65 27.48 32.18
C ILE A 28 1.18 27.87 32.13
N LYS A 29 0.90 29.16 31.96
CA LYS A 29 -0.47 29.59 31.70
C LYS A 29 -0.83 29.37 30.24
N LYS A 30 -2.12 29.21 29.94
CA LYS A 30 -2.62 29.03 28.58
C LYS A 30 -2.26 30.23 27.68
N GLU A 31 -2.23 31.44 28.23
CA GLU A 31 -1.88 32.67 27.50
C GLU A 31 -0.38 32.74 27.11
N ASP A 32 0.46 31.90 27.71
CA ASP A 32 1.88 31.78 27.33
C ASP A 32 2.09 30.84 26.13
N ILE A 33 1.02 30.17 25.65
CA ILE A 33 1.03 29.29 24.48
C ILE A 33 0.69 30.12 23.24
N LYS A 34 1.53 30.00 22.21
CA LYS A 34 1.34 30.62 20.91
C LYS A 34 0.53 29.73 19.96
N ASP A 35 0.83 28.44 19.95
CA ASP A 35 0.18 27.46 19.06
C ASP A 35 0.17 26.06 19.68
N VAL A 36 -0.86 25.27 19.38
CA VAL A 36 -0.95 23.85 19.69
C VAL A 36 -1.35 23.10 18.42
N SER A 37 -0.47 22.21 17.97
CA SER A 37 -0.72 21.32 16.84
C SER A 37 -0.64 19.86 17.25
N ILE A 38 -1.42 19.02 16.56
CA ILE A 38 -1.44 17.58 16.83
C ILE A 38 -0.28 16.94 16.07
N PHE A 39 0.70 16.39 16.78
CA PHE A 39 1.75 15.57 16.19
C PHE A 39 1.27 14.13 15.95
N ARG A 40 0.45 13.60 16.86
CA ARG A 40 -0.15 12.27 16.71
C ARG A 40 -1.49 12.19 17.44
N LYS A 41 -2.46 11.49 16.85
CA LYS A 41 -3.75 11.12 17.45
C LYS A 41 -3.97 9.61 17.30
N SER A 42 -4.27 8.91 18.39
CA SER A 42 -4.63 7.49 18.40
C SER A 42 -5.83 7.22 19.29
N ILE A 43 -6.48 6.07 19.08
CA ILE A 43 -7.61 5.60 19.89
C ILE A 43 -7.12 4.49 20.82
N ASP A 44 -7.49 4.58 22.09
CA ASP A 44 -7.39 3.47 23.05
C ASP A 44 -8.79 2.93 23.32
N ALA A 45 -9.11 1.80 22.70
CA ALA A 45 -10.41 1.12 22.81
C ALA A 45 -10.34 -0.20 23.60
N ARG A 46 -9.32 -0.38 24.46
CA ARG A 46 -9.17 -1.61 25.27
C ARG A 46 -10.27 -1.77 26.31
N LYS A 47 -10.80 -0.65 26.82
CA LYS A 47 -11.98 -0.60 27.68
C LYS A 47 -13.12 0.02 26.87
N LYS A 48 -14.16 -0.78 26.58
CA LYS A 48 -15.25 -0.35 25.71
C LYS A 48 -16.15 0.72 26.33
N ASP A 49 -16.15 0.82 27.65
CA ASP A 49 -16.85 1.82 28.47
C ASP A 49 -16.04 3.12 28.65
N GLU A 50 -14.76 3.12 28.29
CA GLU A 50 -13.82 4.23 28.51
C GLU A 50 -12.85 4.37 27.32
N ILE A 51 -13.38 4.68 26.14
CA ILE A 51 -12.56 4.92 24.94
C ILE A 51 -11.95 6.32 25.05
N LEU A 52 -10.64 6.40 24.84
CA LEU A 52 -9.89 7.65 24.95
C LEU A 52 -9.18 7.97 23.63
N PHE A 53 -9.08 9.26 23.32
CA PHE A 53 -8.07 9.73 22.40
C PHE A 53 -6.75 9.94 23.15
N ILE A 54 -5.68 9.42 22.56
CA ILE A 54 -4.31 9.64 23.02
C ILE A 54 -3.59 10.51 21.99
N TYR A 55 -3.15 11.67 22.46
CA TYR A 55 -2.45 12.67 21.66
C TYR A 55 -0.97 12.74 21.99
N ALA A 56 -0.19 13.08 20.96
CA ALA A 56 1.07 13.80 21.11
C ALA A 56 0.88 15.19 20.50
N LEU A 57 1.23 16.24 21.25
CA LEU A 57 1.01 17.64 20.88
C LEU A 57 2.35 18.34 20.70
N ASP A 58 2.47 19.11 19.63
CA ASP A 58 3.54 20.10 19.44
C ASP A 58 3.02 21.47 19.87
N VAL A 59 3.75 22.11 20.77
CA VAL A 59 3.33 23.35 21.45
C VAL A 59 4.37 24.44 21.25
N GLU A 60 3.99 25.52 20.60
CA GLU A 60 4.79 26.73 20.49
C GLU A 60 4.44 27.68 21.64
N THR A 61 5.44 28.30 22.26
CA THR A 61 5.26 29.14 23.46
C THR A 61 5.97 30.48 23.28
N TYR A 62 5.44 31.54 23.88
CA TYR A 62 6.08 32.87 23.88
C TYR A 62 7.30 32.94 24.82
N LYS A 63 7.43 31.98 25.73
CA LYS A 63 8.50 31.92 26.74
C LYS A 63 9.19 30.57 26.71
N ASN A 64 10.46 30.56 27.12
CA ASN A 64 11.20 29.33 27.33
C ASN A 64 10.67 28.59 28.56
N VAL A 65 10.21 27.36 28.34
CA VAL A 65 9.78 26.42 29.38
C VAL A 65 10.99 25.56 29.80
N LYS A 66 11.25 25.49 31.11
CA LYS A 66 12.25 24.58 31.68
C LYS A 66 11.66 23.17 31.79
N ILE A 67 12.18 22.24 31.00
CA ILE A 67 11.78 20.84 31.06
C ILE A 67 12.54 20.15 32.21
N SER A 68 11.81 19.56 33.15
CA SER A 68 12.41 18.72 34.19
C SER A 68 12.99 17.45 33.56
N LYS A 69 14.24 17.10 33.90
CA LYS A 69 14.86 15.83 33.48
C LYS A 69 14.09 14.58 33.92
N ARG A 70 13.19 14.70 34.91
CA ARG A 70 12.32 13.61 35.37
C ARG A 70 11.03 13.46 34.54
N ASN A 71 10.67 14.44 33.74
CA ASN A 71 9.48 14.38 32.90
C ASN A 71 9.84 13.79 31.53
N THR A 72 9.55 12.50 31.34
CA THR A 72 9.82 11.79 30.07
C THR A 72 8.76 12.05 29.00
N ASN A 73 7.66 12.72 29.34
CA ASN A 73 6.56 13.00 28.42
C ASN A 73 6.72 14.33 27.68
N VAL A 74 7.69 15.17 28.06
CA VAL A 74 7.92 16.47 27.42
C VAL A 74 9.34 16.52 26.85
N SER A 75 9.46 16.92 25.59
CA SER A 75 10.75 17.03 24.88
C SER A 75 10.79 18.29 24.02
N LEU A 76 11.98 18.76 23.65
CA LEU A 76 12.10 19.81 22.62
C LEU A 76 11.89 19.18 21.24
N VAL A 77 11.18 19.91 20.37
CA VAL A 77 11.02 19.51 18.97
C VAL A 77 12.18 20.03 18.16
N GLU A 78 12.89 19.14 17.47
CA GLU A 78 13.79 19.53 16.41
C GLU A 78 12.98 19.85 15.14
N PRO A 79 13.24 21.00 14.47
CA PRO A 79 12.60 21.31 13.21
C PRO A 79 12.75 20.18 12.19
N PHE A 80 11.65 19.91 11.50
CA PHE A 80 11.68 19.00 10.37
C PHE A 80 12.24 19.75 9.17
N ILE A 81 13.38 19.29 8.68
CA ILE A 81 13.94 19.72 7.40
C ILE A 81 14.33 18.42 6.71
N TYR A 82 13.64 18.12 5.61
CA TYR A 82 14.07 17.10 4.67
C TYR A 82 14.73 17.84 3.50
N ASP A 83 16.05 17.95 3.56
CA ASP A 83 16.86 18.42 2.45
C ASP A 83 17.95 17.40 2.17
N VAL A 84 18.18 17.17 0.88
CA VAL A 84 19.16 16.22 0.37
C VAL A 84 20.08 16.98 -0.55
N GLU A 85 21.36 17.03 -0.19
CA GLU A 85 22.40 17.63 -1.00
C GLU A 85 22.76 16.73 -2.19
N VAL A 86 23.05 17.35 -3.34
CA VAL A 86 23.63 16.65 -4.49
C VAL A 86 25.13 16.60 -4.29
N THR A 87 25.68 15.40 -4.12
CA THR A 87 27.12 15.19 -3.89
C THR A 87 27.80 14.40 -5.02
N GLY A 88 27.04 13.94 -6.00
CA GLY A 88 27.58 13.22 -7.15
C GLY A 88 28.36 14.13 -8.09
N GLU A 89 29.40 13.56 -8.71
CA GLU A 89 30.30 14.28 -9.62
C GLU A 89 30.15 13.83 -11.08
N LYS A 90 29.59 12.63 -11.29
CA LYS A 90 29.47 12.02 -12.62
C LYS A 90 28.42 12.76 -13.46
N GLU A 91 28.79 13.12 -14.69
CA GLU A 91 27.86 13.72 -15.65
C GLU A 91 26.82 12.69 -16.12
N LEU A 92 25.56 13.11 -16.15
CA LEU A 92 24.52 12.41 -16.89
C LEU A 92 24.58 12.87 -18.34
N ASN A 93 24.79 11.93 -19.25
CA ASN A 93 24.70 12.20 -20.68
C ASN A 93 23.24 12.19 -21.12
N ASN A 94 22.45 11.32 -20.48
CA ASN A 94 21.05 11.08 -20.83
C ASN A 94 20.13 11.14 -19.60
N ARG A 95 18.90 11.64 -19.82
CA ARG A 95 17.90 11.84 -18.75
C ARG A 95 17.62 10.53 -18.02
N PRO A 96 17.53 10.51 -16.67
CA PRO A 96 17.18 9.31 -15.94
C PRO A 96 15.76 8.87 -16.30
N VAL A 97 15.56 7.57 -16.44
CA VAL A 97 14.27 6.97 -16.75
C VAL A 97 13.73 6.24 -15.52
N VAL A 98 12.47 6.50 -15.19
CA VAL A 98 11.72 5.83 -14.13
C VAL A 98 10.59 5.03 -14.76
N VAL A 99 10.60 3.71 -14.61
CA VAL A 99 9.59 2.82 -15.19
C VAL A 99 8.58 2.42 -14.12
N GLY A 100 7.34 2.83 -14.32
CA GLY A 100 6.21 2.69 -13.40
C GLY A 100 5.90 3.99 -12.67
N SER A 101 4.63 4.38 -12.66
CA SER A 101 4.12 5.59 -11.99
C SER A 101 3.37 5.28 -10.69
N GLY A 102 3.68 4.16 -10.04
CA GLY A 102 3.25 3.86 -8.67
C GLY A 102 3.96 4.73 -7.63
N PRO A 103 3.65 4.57 -6.32
CA PRO A 103 4.23 5.41 -5.26
C PRO A 103 5.76 5.45 -5.25
N ALA A 104 6.42 4.32 -5.53
CA ALA A 104 7.88 4.28 -5.64
C ALA A 104 8.42 5.14 -6.80
N GLY A 105 7.83 5.00 -7.99
CA GLY A 105 8.24 5.75 -9.17
C GLY A 105 7.95 7.24 -9.05
N LEU A 106 6.76 7.60 -8.55
CA LEU A 106 6.37 9.01 -8.36
C LEU A 106 7.31 9.73 -7.40
N PHE A 107 7.61 9.15 -6.23
CA PHE A 107 8.47 9.81 -5.25
C PHE A 107 9.95 9.78 -5.64
N CYS A 108 10.41 8.78 -6.39
CA CYS A 108 11.74 8.81 -7.01
C CYS A 108 11.83 9.96 -8.03
N ALA A 109 10.87 10.03 -8.97
CA ALA A 109 10.82 11.05 -10.00
C ALA A 109 10.65 12.46 -9.42
N LEU A 110 9.85 12.62 -8.36
CA LEU A 110 9.67 13.90 -7.68
C LEU A 110 10.99 14.44 -7.14
N LEU A 111 11.72 13.66 -6.34
CA LEU A 111 12.99 14.13 -5.78
C LEU A 111 14.04 14.39 -6.88
N LEU A 112 14.08 13.56 -7.93
CA LEU A 112 14.95 13.80 -9.09
C LEU A 112 14.59 15.12 -9.80
N ALA A 113 13.30 15.38 -10.01
CA ALA A 113 12.83 16.61 -10.65
C ALA A 113 13.11 17.85 -9.79
N GLU A 114 12.88 17.79 -8.47
CA GLU A 114 13.21 18.85 -7.50
C GLU A 114 14.70 19.24 -7.54
N LYS A 115 15.58 18.29 -7.90
CA LYS A 115 17.04 18.51 -7.99
C LYS A 115 17.53 18.71 -9.43
N GLY A 116 16.63 18.97 -10.39
CA GLY A 116 16.99 19.37 -11.75
C GLY A 116 17.36 18.22 -12.71
N TYR A 117 17.08 16.96 -12.34
CA TYR A 117 17.43 15.81 -13.17
C TYR A 117 16.47 15.56 -14.33
N ARG A 118 15.30 16.23 -14.33
CA ARG A 118 14.30 16.18 -15.42
C ARG A 118 13.97 14.73 -15.84
N PRO A 119 13.51 13.84 -14.93
CA PRO A 119 13.31 12.43 -15.25
C PRO A 119 12.27 12.20 -16.36
N ILE A 120 12.41 11.10 -17.10
CA ILE A 120 11.38 10.55 -17.99
C ILE A 120 10.68 9.41 -17.25
N ILE A 121 9.37 9.52 -17.07
CA ILE A 121 8.54 8.52 -16.40
C ILE A 121 7.77 7.76 -17.46
N LEU A 122 7.95 6.44 -17.50
CA LEU A 122 7.22 5.54 -18.39
C LEU A 122 6.14 4.80 -17.60
N GLU A 123 4.91 4.82 -18.07
CA GLU A 123 3.80 4.09 -17.48
C GLU A 123 3.12 3.26 -18.57
N ARG A 124 3.04 1.94 -18.37
CA ARG A 124 2.42 1.03 -19.35
C ARG A 124 0.92 1.22 -19.48
N GLY A 125 0.26 1.67 -18.40
CA GLY A 125 -1.17 1.93 -18.39
C GLY A 125 -1.52 3.39 -18.67
N ARG A 126 -2.80 3.69 -18.45
CA ARG A 126 -3.40 4.98 -18.79
C ARG A 126 -3.34 5.99 -17.65
N MET A 127 -3.52 7.26 -18.01
CA MET A 127 -3.83 8.34 -17.07
C MET A 127 -5.07 7.99 -16.23
N VAL A 128 -5.14 8.51 -15.01
CA VAL A 128 -6.15 8.10 -14.04
C VAL A 128 -7.58 8.30 -14.55
N GLU A 129 -7.84 9.36 -15.32
CA GLU A 129 -9.17 9.71 -15.83
C GLU A 129 -9.73 8.65 -16.78
N ASP A 130 -8.88 8.07 -17.63
CA ASP A 130 -9.28 6.99 -18.55
C ASP A 130 -9.17 5.61 -17.90
N ARG A 131 -8.19 5.44 -17.02
CA ARG A 131 -8.02 4.21 -16.22
C ARG A 131 -9.24 3.91 -15.36
N VAL A 132 -9.85 4.93 -14.75
CA VAL A 132 -11.09 4.77 -13.97
C VAL A 132 -12.20 4.17 -14.82
N LYS A 133 -12.39 4.65 -16.06
CA LYS A 133 -13.42 4.13 -16.98
C LYS A 133 -13.15 2.66 -17.34
N ASP A 134 -11.90 2.30 -17.59
CA ASP A 134 -11.52 0.91 -17.90
C ASP A 134 -11.78 -0.03 -16.71
N VAL A 135 -11.46 0.40 -15.49
CA VAL A 135 -11.71 -0.37 -14.25
C VAL A 135 -13.20 -0.50 -13.97
N GLU A 136 -13.96 0.59 -14.08
CA GLU A 136 -15.42 0.57 -13.90
C GLU A 136 -16.10 -0.32 -14.94
N LYS A 137 -15.65 -0.29 -16.19
CA LYS A 137 -16.15 -1.19 -17.24
C LYS A 137 -15.83 -2.66 -16.91
N PHE A 138 -14.65 -2.95 -16.39
CA PHE A 138 -14.33 -4.31 -15.95
C PHE A 138 -15.24 -4.77 -14.80
N TRP A 139 -15.42 -3.94 -13.78
CA TRP A 139 -16.29 -4.26 -12.66
C TRP A 139 -17.76 -4.36 -13.06
N LYS A 140 -18.23 -3.58 -14.03
CA LYS A 140 -19.62 -3.60 -14.44
C LYS A 140 -19.93 -4.75 -15.39
N ASP A 141 -19.11 -4.90 -16.43
CA ASP A 141 -19.42 -5.72 -17.60
C ASP A 141 -18.53 -6.98 -17.70
N GLY A 142 -17.54 -7.14 -16.81
CA GLY A 142 -16.58 -8.24 -16.85
C GLY A 142 -15.55 -8.13 -17.99
N ILE A 143 -15.41 -6.95 -18.60
CA ILE A 143 -14.50 -6.71 -19.74
C ILE A 143 -13.17 -6.16 -19.22
N LEU A 144 -12.16 -7.03 -19.10
CA LEU A 144 -10.82 -6.65 -18.65
C LEU A 144 -10.03 -5.95 -19.76
N ASN A 145 -9.42 -4.81 -19.45
CA ASN A 145 -8.33 -4.24 -20.24
C ASN A 145 -6.99 -4.61 -19.57
N VAL A 146 -6.22 -5.50 -20.19
CA VAL A 146 -4.94 -5.99 -19.62
C VAL A 146 -3.87 -4.90 -19.52
N ARG A 147 -4.03 -3.77 -20.23
CA ARG A 147 -3.11 -2.62 -20.17
C ARG A 147 -3.55 -1.52 -19.21
N SER A 148 -4.81 -1.49 -18.80
CA SER A 148 -5.39 -0.45 -17.96
C SER A 148 -6.38 -1.07 -16.98
N ASN A 149 -5.94 -1.29 -15.75
CA ASN A 149 -6.70 -2.02 -14.73
C ASN A 149 -6.23 -1.61 -13.32
N ILE A 150 -6.70 -2.30 -12.27
CA ILE A 150 -6.30 -2.00 -10.88
C ILE A 150 -4.78 -2.07 -10.67
N GLN A 151 -4.06 -2.88 -11.45
CA GLN A 151 -2.61 -3.04 -11.30
C GLN A 151 -1.83 -1.99 -12.11
N PHE A 152 -2.29 -1.66 -13.33
CA PHE A 152 -1.54 -0.86 -14.30
C PHE A 152 -2.20 0.46 -14.67
N GLY A 153 -1.38 1.52 -14.78
CA GLY A 153 -1.80 2.90 -15.02
C GLY A 153 -1.40 3.85 -13.89
N GLU A 154 -1.78 5.11 -14.04
CA GLU A 154 -1.31 6.20 -13.19
C GLU A 154 -1.56 5.94 -11.69
N GLY A 155 -0.49 6.04 -10.88
CA GLY A 155 -0.51 5.75 -9.44
C GLY A 155 -0.36 4.27 -9.08
N GLY A 156 -0.27 3.38 -10.07
CA GLY A 156 -0.08 1.94 -9.90
C GLY A 156 -1.19 1.28 -9.09
N ALA A 157 -0.85 0.22 -8.34
CA ALA A 157 -1.81 -0.53 -7.53
C ALA A 157 -2.41 0.27 -6.35
N GLY A 158 -1.82 1.41 -5.97
CA GLY A 158 -2.30 2.23 -4.86
C GLY A 158 -3.63 2.95 -5.16
N THR A 159 -3.88 3.31 -6.41
CA THR A 159 -4.99 4.19 -6.83
C THR A 159 -6.37 3.66 -6.46
N PHE A 160 -6.60 2.36 -6.59
CA PHE A 160 -7.87 1.69 -6.28
C PHE A 160 -7.80 0.95 -4.94
N SER A 161 -7.46 1.69 -3.89
CA SER A 161 -7.32 1.15 -2.53
C SER A 161 -7.92 2.10 -1.49
N ASP A 162 -8.06 1.60 -0.26
CA ASP A 162 -8.36 2.42 0.93
C ASP A 162 -7.27 3.49 1.20
N GLY A 163 -6.09 3.40 0.57
CA GLY A 163 -5.06 4.43 0.67
C GLY A 163 -4.38 4.47 2.05
N LYS A 164 -4.31 3.33 2.74
CA LYS A 164 -3.66 3.20 4.06
C LYS A 164 -2.16 3.52 3.96
N LEU A 165 -1.68 4.41 4.83
CA LEU A 165 -0.29 4.86 4.84
C LEU A 165 0.53 4.29 6.02
N ASN A 166 -0.05 3.37 6.77
CA ASN A 166 0.63 2.67 7.86
C ASN A 166 1.87 1.94 7.35
N THR A 167 2.98 2.12 8.07
CA THR A 167 4.24 1.41 7.77
C THR A 167 4.89 0.91 9.05
N LEU A 168 5.53 -0.26 8.96
CA LEU A 168 6.37 -0.82 10.01
C LEU A 168 7.83 -0.38 9.89
N ILE A 169 8.17 0.39 8.85
CA ILE A 169 9.52 0.91 8.65
C ILE A 169 9.83 1.92 9.76
N LYS A 170 10.89 1.65 10.52
CA LYS A 170 11.46 2.60 11.47
C LYS A 170 12.43 3.51 10.72
N ASP A 171 11.91 4.55 10.07
CA ASP A 171 12.73 5.51 9.35
C ASP A 171 13.01 6.77 10.18
N ARG A 172 14.27 6.97 10.57
CA ARG A 172 14.72 8.19 11.27
C ARG A 172 15.14 9.31 10.32
N SER A 173 15.26 9.02 9.02
CA SER A 173 15.74 9.95 7.99
C SER A 173 14.67 10.91 7.48
N LYS A 174 13.54 11.05 8.18
CA LYS A 174 12.50 12.04 7.87
C LYS A 174 11.73 11.80 6.55
N ARG A 175 12.10 10.83 5.70
CA ARG A 175 11.44 10.50 4.41
C ARG A 175 9.94 10.26 4.51
N GLY A 176 9.50 9.48 5.51
CA GLY A 176 8.06 9.21 5.67
C GLY A 176 7.23 10.47 5.88
N LYS A 177 7.79 11.48 6.55
CA LYS A 177 7.12 12.77 6.73
C LYS A 177 7.18 13.63 5.45
N LYS A 178 8.28 13.62 4.68
CA LYS A 178 8.32 14.22 3.32
C LYS A 178 7.21 13.63 2.44
N VAL A 179 7.01 12.31 2.47
CA VAL A 179 5.92 11.66 1.71
C VAL A 179 4.54 12.19 2.12
N LEU A 180 4.27 12.33 3.42
CA LEU A 180 3.01 12.86 3.92
C LEU A 180 2.81 14.34 3.53
N GLU A 181 3.82 15.18 3.68
CA GLU A 181 3.77 16.60 3.31
C GLU A 181 3.49 16.77 1.82
N GLU A 182 4.17 16.01 0.96
CA GLU A 182 3.93 16.02 -0.49
C GLU A 182 2.52 15.56 -0.87
N MET A 183 1.98 14.55 -0.19
CA MET A 183 0.60 14.11 -0.41
C MET A 183 -0.40 15.20 0.03
N ILE A 184 -0.15 15.89 1.14
CA ILE A 184 -1.01 16.98 1.64
C ILE A 184 -0.94 18.19 0.70
N GLU A 185 0.24 18.60 0.26
CA GLU A 185 0.42 19.65 -0.75
C GLU A 185 -0.31 19.31 -2.06
N ALA A 186 -0.35 18.03 -2.41
CA ALA A 186 -1.08 17.52 -3.57
C ALA A 186 -2.59 17.34 -3.32
N GLY A 187 -3.12 17.69 -2.15
CA GLY A 187 -4.55 17.72 -1.85
C GLY A 187 -5.08 16.58 -0.97
N ALA A 188 -4.21 15.80 -0.32
CA ALA A 188 -4.64 14.82 0.67
C ALA A 188 -5.10 15.52 1.97
N PRO A 189 -6.01 14.91 2.75
CA PRO A 189 -6.46 15.46 4.03
C PRO A 189 -5.29 15.70 5.00
N ALA A 190 -5.22 16.87 5.62
CA ALA A 190 -4.13 17.22 6.54
C ALA A 190 -3.97 16.24 7.72
N GLU A 191 -5.06 15.56 8.09
CA GLU A 191 -5.09 14.58 9.16
C GLU A 191 -4.20 13.36 8.94
N ILE A 192 -3.80 13.07 7.69
CA ILE A 192 -2.87 11.97 7.41
C ILE A 192 -1.50 12.17 8.08
N ALA A 193 -1.15 13.42 8.42
CA ALA A 193 0.09 13.75 9.11
C ALA A 193 0.12 13.30 10.58
N TYR A 194 -1.04 13.19 11.23
CA TYR A 194 -1.12 12.97 12.68
C TYR A 194 -1.99 11.78 13.10
N VAL A 195 -2.95 11.33 12.30
CA VAL A 195 -3.76 10.16 12.66
C VAL A 195 -2.87 8.90 12.65
N ASN A 196 -2.98 8.09 13.71
CA ASN A 196 -2.14 6.91 13.90
C ASN A 196 -2.31 5.83 12.83
N LYS A 197 -3.51 5.75 12.23
CA LYS A 197 -3.83 4.83 11.14
C LYS A 197 -4.35 5.58 9.93
N PRO A 198 -3.52 6.42 9.30
CA PRO A 198 -3.98 7.36 8.29
C PRO A 198 -4.34 6.63 7.00
N HIS A 199 -5.35 7.15 6.32
CA HIS A 199 -5.81 6.71 5.02
C HIS A 199 -6.28 7.90 4.19
N ILE A 200 -6.36 7.71 2.87
CA ILE A 200 -6.79 8.76 1.94
C ILE A 200 -8.12 8.39 1.26
N GLY A 201 -8.43 7.11 1.11
CA GLY A 201 -9.57 6.67 0.28
C GLY A 201 -9.27 6.71 -1.22
N THR A 202 -9.88 5.82 -1.99
CA THR A 202 -9.61 5.69 -3.43
C THR A 202 -9.99 6.95 -4.22
N ASP A 203 -11.06 7.63 -3.82
CA ASP A 203 -11.63 8.80 -4.45
C ASP A 203 -10.70 10.02 -4.36
N LEU A 204 -10.19 10.33 -3.16
CA LEU A 204 -9.26 11.45 -2.97
C LEU A 204 -7.87 11.13 -3.55
N LEU A 205 -7.42 9.88 -3.43
CA LEU A 205 -6.07 9.49 -3.85
C LEU A 205 -5.83 9.70 -5.35
N ARG A 206 -6.87 9.53 -6.19
CA ARG A 206 -6.81 9.80 -7.64
C ARG A 206 -6.35 11.24 -7.93
N ASN A 207 -6.94 12.21 -7.23
CA ASN A 207 -6.60 13.62 -7.40
C ASN A 207 -5.19 13.94 -6.87
N VAL A 208 -4.82 13.36 -5.73
CA VAL A 208 -3.46 13.50 -5.15
C VAL A 208 -2.40 13.05 -6.15
N ILE A 209 -2.59 11.89 -6.79
CA ILE A 209 -1.65 11.37 -7.79
C ILE A 209 -1.50 12.33 -8.98
N VAL A 210 -2.62 12.84 -9.51
CA VAL A 210 -2.61 13.80 -10.64
C VAL A 210 -1.86 15.08 -10.27
N ASN A 211 -2.05 15.58 -9.05
CA ASN A 211 -1.37 16.79 -8.59
C ASN A 211 0.13 16.57 -8.39
N ILE A 212 0.56 15.40 -7.91
CA ILE A 212 1.98 15.02 -7.86
C ILE A 212 2.56 14.98 -9.29
N ARG A 213 1.86 14.36 -10.26
CA ARG A 213 2.29 14.37 -11.67
C ARG A 213 2.46 15.80 -12.18
N LYS A 214 1.48 16.69 -11.95
CA LYS A 214 1.56 18.10 -12.36
C LYS A 214 2.77 18.81 -11.74
N LYS A 215 3.05 18.57 -10.45
CA LYS A 215 4.24 19.09 -9.77
C LYS A 215 5.53 18.61 -10.46
N ILE A 216 5.66 17.31 -10.70
CA ILE A 216 6.83 16.72 -11.41
C ILE A 216 7.01 17.33 -12.81
N ILE A 217 5.92 17.51 -13.57
CA ILE A 217 5.96 18.14 -14.90
C ILE A 217 6.43 19.59 -14.80
N SER A 218 5.91 20.37 -13.83
CA SER A 218 6.34 21.76 -13.62
C SER A 218 7.83 21.88 -13.25
N LEU A 219 8.41 20.83 -12.66
CA LEU A 219 9.83 20.72 -12.33
C LEU A 219 10.67 20.11 -13.48
N GLY A 220 10.10 19.97 -14.69
CA GLY A 220 10.80 19.53 -15.89
C GLY A 220 10.81 18.01 -16.13
N GLY A 221 10.08 17.23 -15.33
CA GLY A 221 9.83 15.82 -15.60
C GLY A 221 8.89 15.60 -16.81
N THR A 222 8.95 14.42 -17.42
CA THR A 222 8.11 14.07 -18.58
C THR A 222 7.43 12.73 -18.33
N PHE A 223 6.11 12.65 -18.52
CA PHE A 223 5.36 11.40 -18.44
C PHE A 223 5.02 10.88 -19.84
N ARG A 224 5.21 9.59 -20.05
CA ARG A 224 4.76 8.84 -21.24
C ARG A 224 3.86 7.69 -20.76
N PHE A 225 2.56 7.86 -20.92
CA PHE A 225 1.56 6.83 -20.63
C PHE A 225 1.39 5.91 -21.83
N GLU A 226 0.82 4.73 -21.60
CA GLU A 226 0.67 3.67 -22.61
C GLU A 226 2.03 3.28 -23.24
N GLU A 227 3.11 3.41 -22.46
CA GLU A 227 4.49 3.15 -22.89
C GLU A 227 5.10 2.05 -22.02
N CYS A 228 5.11 0.81 -22.53
CA CYS A 228 5.65 -0.34 -21.82
C CYS A 228 7.14 -0.52 -22.12
N LEU A 229 7.96 -0.74 -21.08
CA LEU A 229 9.34 -1.20 -21.24
C LEU A 229 9.34 -2.65 -21.73
N THR A 230 9.99 -2.90 -22.87
CA THR A 230 10.05 -4.23 -23.51
C THR A 230 11.45 -4.82 -23.50
N ASP A 231 12.51 -4.00 -23.49
CA ASP A 231 13.89 -4.49 -23.44
C ASP A 231 14.86 -3.51 -22.78
N ILE A 232 16.00 -4.02 -22.31
CA ILE A 232 17.11 -3.25 -21.73
C ILE A 232 18.40 -3.60 -22.46
N MET A 233 19.07 -2.56 -22.98
CA MET A 233 20.34 -2.69 -23.69
C MET A 233 21.51 -2.39 -22.75
N ILE A 234 22.44 -3.35 -22.71
CA ILE A 234 23.56 -3.36 -21.77
C ILE A 234 24.86 -3.32 -22.58
N LYS A 235 25.80 -2.48 -22.16
CA LYS A 235 27.16 -2.40 -22.70
C LYS A 235 28.12 -2.14 -21.54
N ASP A 236 29.24 -2.85 -21.49
CA ASP A 236 30.28 -2.69 -20.46
C ASP A 236 29.71 -2.79 -19.02
N ASP A 237 28.83 -3.77 -18.79
CA ASP A 237 28.10 -3.99 -17.53
C ASP A 237 27.28 -2.79 -17.03
N ALA A 238 26.87 -1.89 -17.94
CA ALA A 238 26.02 -0.75 -17.65
C ALA A 238 24.84 -0.66 -18.63
N VAL A 239 23.71 -0.17 -18.15
CA VAL A 239 22.63 0.26 -19.05
C VAL A 239 23.08 1.49 -19.84
N TYR A 240 22.78 1.51 -21.13
CA TYR A 240 22.97 2.72 -21.96
C TYR A 240 21.71 3.11 -22.72
N ARG A 241 20.74 2.20 -22.82
CA ARG A 241 19.51 2.38 -23.59
C ARG A 241 18.45 1.38 -23.16
N ILE A 242 17.19 1.76 -23.32
CA ILE A 242 16.03 0.89 -23.17
C ILE A 242 15.20 0.89 -24.46
N ILE A 243 14.45 -0.19 -24.65
CA ILE A 243 13.47 -0.32 -25.72
C ILE A 243 12.11 -0.35 -25.07
N THR A 244 11.21 0.46 -25.60
CA THR A 244 9.81 0.46 -25.24
C THR A 244 8.99 -0.02 -26.42
N GLU A 245 7.67 -0.16 -26.27
CA GLU A 245 6.84 -0.56 -27.40
C GLU A 245 6.84 0.46 -28.56
N ASN A 246 7.00 1.74 -28.26
CA ASN A 246 6.91 2.80 -29.26
C ASN A 246 8.23 3.54 -29.54
N ASP A 247 9.28 3.34 -28.74
CA ASP A 247 10.50 4.16 -28.81
C ASP A 247 11.77 3.44 -28.34
N ILE A 248 12.91 4.05 -28.61
CA ILE A 248 14.23 3.67 -28.11
C ILE A 248 14.79 4.87 -27.35
N ILE A 249 15.02 4.70 -26.05
CA ILE A 249 15.42 5.81 -25.17
C ILE A 249 16.83 5.54 -24.62
N GLU A 250 17.76 6.44 -24.90
CA GLU A 250 19.10 6.41 -24.29
C GLU A 250 19.01 6.85 -22.82
N THR A 251 19.72 6.15 -21.93
CA THR A 251 19.75 6.48 -20.51
C THR A 251 20.96 5.85 -19.81
N ASP A 252 21.55 6.61 -18.88
CA ASP A 252 22.58 6.13 -17.96
C ASP A 252 21.99 5.60 -16.63
N VAL A 253 20.71 5.91 -16.37
CA VAL A 253 20.01 5.62 -15.11
C VAL A 253 18.60 5.12 -15.41
N LEU A 254 18.33 3.88 -15.01
CA LEU A 254 17.05 3.21 -15.15
C LEU A 254 16.53 2.78 -13.78
N VAL A 255 15.43 3.38 -13.31
CA VAL A 255 14.75 2.97 -12.09
C VAL A 255 13.60 2.03 -12.44
N LEU A 256 13.62 0.81 -11.90
CA LEU A 256 12.59 -0.21 -12.10
C LEU A 256 11.59 -0.17 -10.94
N ALA A 257 10.54 0.64 -11.06
CA ALA A 257 9.44 0.80 -10.11
C ALA A 257 8.13 0.15 -10.61
N ILE A 258 8.26 -1.03 -11.21
CA ILE A 258 7.27 -1.70 -12.08
C ILE A 258 6.06 -2.33 -11.36
N GLY A 259 6.06 -2.34 -10.02
CA GLY A 259 5.07 -3.10 -9.24
C GLY A 259 5.23 -4.62 -9.38
N HIS A 260 4.51 -5.39 -8.58
CA HIS A 260 4.68 -6.86 -8.56
C HIS A 260 3.76 -7.63 -9.51
N SER A 261 2.95 -6.91 -10.28
CA SER A 261 2.04 -7.49 -11.28
C SER A 261 2.62 -7.49 -12.69
N ALA A 262 3.77 -6.83 -12.93
CA ALA A 262 4.46 -6.75 -14.23
C ALA A 262 5.23 -8.05 -14.55
N ARG A 263 4.48 -9.15 -14.70
CA ARG A 263 5.01 -10.51 -14.85
C ARG A 263 5.78 -10.71 -16.15
N ASP A 264 5.26 -10.15 -17.25
CA ASP A 264 5.96 -10.03 -18.53
C ASP A 264 7.30 -9.32 -18.40
N THR A 265 7.36 -8.23 -17.64
CA THR A 265 8.63 -7.55 -17.34
C THR A 265 9.55 -8.43 -16.50
N PHE A 266 9.04 -9.18 -15.52
CA PHE A 266 9.87 -10.14 -14.77
C PHE A 266 10.48 -11.24 -15.66
N GLU A 267 9.73 -11.74 -16.64
CA GLU A 267 10.23 -12.70 -17.63
C GLU A 267 11.41 -12.12 -18.44
N MET A 268 11.27 -10.89 -18.95
CA MET A 268 12.36 -10.19 -19.63
C MET A 268 13.57 -10.00 -18.70
N LEU A 269 13.34 -9.53 -17.47
CA LEU A 269 14.42 -9.25 -16.51
C LEU A 269 15.15 -10.51 -16.05
N ASN A 270 14.49 -11.67 -15.99
CA ASN A 270 15.10 -12.94 -15.59
C ASN A 270 16.25 -13.36 -16.52
N SER A 271 16.24 -12.90 -17.78
CA SER A 271 17.32 -13.14 -18.73
C SER A 271 18.49 -12.15 -18.64
N LYS A 272 18.36 -11.09 -17.83
CA LYS A 272 19.31 -9.95 -17.82
C LYS A 272 19.86 -9.60 -16.44
N LEU A 273 19.08 -9.81 -15.40
CA LEU A 273 19.39 -9.44 -14.02
C LEU A 273 19.35 -10.66 -13.10
N LYS A 274 20.01 -10.54 -11.94
CA LYS A 274 19.90 -11.54 -10.89
C LYS A 274 18.59 -11.39 -10.12
N LEU A 275 17.69 -12.34 -10.32
CA LEU A 275 16.42 -12.49 -9.61
C LEU A 275 16.49 -13.64 -8.61
N GLU A 276 15.78 -13.50 -7.50
CA GLU A 276 15.61 -14.54 -6.47
C GLU A 276 14.12 -14.73 -6.17
N ALA A 277 13.69 -15.97 -5.95
CA ALA A 277 12.34 -16.23 -5.47
C ALA A 277 12.14 -15.65 -4.06
N LYS A 278 11.00 -15.04 -3.81
CA LYS A 278 10.69 -14.38 -2.53
C LYS A 278 9.41 -14.98 -1.92
N PRO A 279 9.40 -15.28 -0.60
CA PRO A 279 8.17 -15.63 0.10
C PRO A 279 7.10 -14.55 -0.05
N PHE A 280 5.84 -14.97 -0.13
CA PHE A 280 4.66 -14.11 -0.16
C PHE A 280 3.50 -14.81 0.56
N ALA A 281 2.31 -14.22 0.55
CA ALA A 281 1.13 -14.83 1.14
C ALA A 281 -0.02 -14.90 0.14
N ILE A 282 -0.85 -15.93 0.27
CA ILE A 282 -2.07 -16.11 -0.52
C ILE A 282 -3.26 -16.44 0.37
N GLY A 283 -4.46 -16.18 -0.09
CA GLY A 283 -5.66 -16.59 0.63
C GLY A 283 -6.95 -16.13 -0.01
N LEU A 284 -7.92 -15.76 0.81
CA LEU A 284 -9.28 -15.41 0.40
C LEU A 284 -9.68 -14.07 1.01
N ARG A 285 -10.58 -13.32 0.38
CA ARG A 285 -11.19 -12.13 1.02
C ARG A 285 -12.37 -12.57 1.88
N ILE A 286 -12.42 -12.09 3.13
CA ILE A 286 -13.56 -12.28 4.02
C ILE A 286 -14.37 -11.00 4.15
N GLU A 287 -15.70 -11.11 4.19
CA GLU A 287 -16.62 -9.98 4.43
C GLU A 287 -17.52 -10.23 5.64
N HIS A 288 -17.73 -9.17 6.44
CA HIS A 288 -18.66 -9.10 7.57
C HIS A 288 -19.38 -7.74 7.56
N PRO A 289 -20.56 -7.59 8.17
CA PRO A 289 -21.18 -6.28 8.31
C PRO A 289 -20.27 -5.34 9.12
N GLN A 290 -19.98 -4.15 8.61
CA GLN A 290 -19.16 -3.16 9.30
C GLN A 290 -19.74 -2.81 10.66
N LYS A 291 -21.08 -2.78 10.77
CA LYS A 291 -21.80 -2.57 12.04
C LYS A 291 -21.38 -3.58 13.11
N MET A 292 -21.28 -4.86 12.76
CA MET A 292 -20.86 -5.91 13.67
C MET A 292 -19.42 -5.67 14.17
N ILE A 293 -18.52 -5.27 13.28
CA ILE A 293 -17.13 -4.96 13.65
C ILE A 293 -17.08 -3.74 14.59
N ASN A 294 -17.89 -2.71 14.32
CA ASN A 294 -18.01 -1.53 15.17
C ASN A 294 -18.49 -1.89 16.58
N GLU A 295 -19.55 -2.68 16.71
CA GLU A 295 -20.09 -3.13 18.00
C GLU A 295 -19.08 -4.01 18.76
N ALA A 296 -18.40 -4.91 18.04
CA ALA A 296 -17.41 -5.79 18.65
C ALA A 296 -16.19 -5.03 19.17
N GLN A 297 -15.79 -3.92 18.54
CA GLN A 297 -14.64 -3.11 18.95
C GLN A 297 -14.99 -2.00 19.94
N TYR A 298 -16.09 -1.28 19.70
CA TYR A 298 -16.43 -0.05 20.41
C TYR A 298 -17.62 -0.18 21.37
N GLY A 299 -18.32 -1.32 21.40
CA GLY A 299 -19.46 -1.51 22.29
C GLY A 299 -20.57 -0.48 22.05
N GLU A 300 -21.05 0.16 23.11
CA GLU A 300 -22.11 1.18 23.05
C GLU A 300 -21.70 2.45 22.27
N MET A 301 -20.39 2.68 22.12
CA MET A 301 -19.86 3.80 21.33
C MET A 301 -19.77 3.49 19.82
N ALA A 302 -20.24 2.31 19.38
CA ALA A 302 -20.36 1.99 17.97
C ALA A 302 -21.26 3.02 17.25
N GLY A 303 -20.76 3.56 16.14
CA GLY A 303 -21.46 4.61 15.38
C GLY A 303 -21.17 6.03 15.84
N ASN A 304 -20.31 6.24 16.85
CA ASN A 304 -19.83 7.58 17.18
C ASN A 304 -18.99 8.13 15.99
N PRO A 305 -19.37 9.27 15.38
CA PRO A 305 -18.67 9.81 14.21
C PRO A 305 -17.19 10.12 14.46
N LEU A 306 -16.79 10.40 15.71
CA LEU A 306 -15.41 10.74 16.06
C LEU A 306 -14.47 9.52 16.07
N LEU A 307 -15.02 8.31 16.23
CA LEU A 307 -14.24 7.07 16.19
C LEU A 307 -14.07 6.55 14.76
N GLY A 308 -15.04 6.86 13.89
CA GLY A 308 -15.13 6.30 12.55
C GLY A 308 -15.37 4.79 12.54
N PRO A 309 -15.30 4.17 11.35
CA PRO A 309 -15.45 2.72 11.21
C PRO A 309 -14.30 1.95 11.84
N ALA A 310 -14.65 0.94 12.64
CA ALA A 310 -13.70 0.13 13.38
C ALA A 310 -12.85 -0.76 12.47
N ASP A 311 -11.61 -1.00 12.93
CA ASP A 311 -10.63 -1.82 12.24
C ASP A 311 -10.20 -3.04 13.07
N TYR A 312 -9.51 -3.99 12.43
CA TYR A 312 -8.94 -5.15 13.11
C TYR A 312 -7.66 -5.64 12.45
N LYS A 313 -6.83 -6.33 13.25
CA LYS A 313 -5.60 -6.97 12.81
C LYS A 313 -5.35 -8.23 13.63
N PHE A 314 -5.40 -9.40 13.00
CA PHE A 314 -5.23 -10.68 13.68
C PHE A 314 -4.11 -11.51 13.06
N VAL A 315 -3.51 -12.35 13.89
CA VAL A 315 -2.50 -13.35 13.50
C VAL A 315 -2.78 -14.60 14.31
N HIS A 316 -2.73 -15.76 13.67
CA HIS A 316 -2.86 -17.09 14.28
C HIS A 316 -1.79 -18.01 13.72
N LYS A 317 -1.19 -18.85 14.58
CA LYS A 317 -0.28 -19.91 14.14
C LYS A 317 -1.05 -21.22 14.10
N SER A 318 -1.22 -21.75 12.89
CA SER A 318 -1.97 -22.98 12.64
C SER A 318 -1.21 -24.22 13.12
N LYS A 319 -1.93 -25.33 13.33
CA LYS A 319 -1.35 -26.61 13.75
C LYS A 319 -0.34 -27.17 12.75
N ASN A 320 -0.52 -26.90 11.46
CA ASN A 320 0.42 -27.28 10.40
C ASN A 320 1.69 -26.39 10.35
N GLY A 321 1.86 -25.48 11.32
CA GLY A 321 3.03 -24.62 11.45
C GLY A 321 2.94 -23.30 10.67
N ARG A 322 1.95 -23.12 9.79
CA ARG A 322 1.78 -21.89 9.00
C ARG A 322 1.16 -20.76 9.80
N SER A 323 1.54 -19.53 9.49
CA SER A 323 0.91 -18.33 10.06
C SER A 323 -0.19 -17.81 9.14
N VAL A 324 -1.39 -17.65 9.72
CA VAL A 324 -2.57 -17.05 9.09
C VAL A 324 -2.76 -15.67 9.68
N TYR A 325 -3.05 -14.67 8.85
CA TYR A 325 -3.26 -13.32 9.34
C TYR A 325 -4.21 -12.53 8.46
N THR A 326 -4.78 -11.46 9.04
CA THR A 326 -5.57 -10.50 8.30
C THR A 326 -4.65 -9.50 7.60
N PHE A 327 -4.91 -9.24 6.32
CA PHE A 327 -4.14 -8.35 5.48
C PHE A 327 -5.06 -7.38 4.74
N CYS A 328 -4.59 -6.15 4.54
CA CYS A 328 -5.31 -5.09 3.84
C CYS A 328 -6.79 -4.97 4.27
N MET A 329 -7.04 -4.96 5.59
CA MET A 329 -8.39 -4.81 6.14
C MET A 329 -8.94 -3.42 5.81
N CYS A 330 -10.08 -3.37 5.12
CA CYS A 330 -10.76 -2.19 4.58
C CYS A 330 -12.09 -2.01 5.33
N PRO A 331 -12.19 -1.04 6.27
CA PRO A 331 -13.45 -0.70 6.90
C PRO A 331 -14.44 -0.14 5.89
N GLY A 332 -15.72 -0.52 6.00
CA GLY A 332 -16.83 -0.04 5.18
C GLY A 332 -16.45 0.09 3.71
N GLY A 333 -15.94 -1.01 3.16
CA GLY A 333 -15.31 -1.07 1.86
C GLY A 333 -15.90 -2.17 0.98
N VAL A 334 -15.21 -2.46 -0.12
CA VAL A 334 -15.58 -3.51 -1.06
C VAL A 334 -14.40 -4.40 -1.39
N VAL A 335 -14.70 -5.66 -1.73
CA VAL A 335 -13.77 -6.58 -2.39
C VAL A 335 -13.74 -6.24 -3.88
N THR A 336 -12.55 -6.16 -4.48
CA THR A 336 -12.37 -5.67 -5.86
C THR A 336 -11.82 -6.74 -6.79
N ALA A 337 -12.30 -6.77 -8.04
CA ALA A 337 -11.69 -7.56 -9.12
C ALA A 337 -10.38 -6.92 -9.55
N SER A 338 -9.29 -7.59 -9.24
CA SER A 338 -7.92 -7.06 -9.35
C SER A 338 -7.09 -7.73 -10.44
N SER A 339 -7.77 -8.40 -11.38
CA SER A 339 -7.14 -9.06 -12.51
C SER A 339 -6.42 -8.09 -13.46
N SER A 340 -5.30 -8.58 -14.01
CA SER A 340 -4.48 -7.87 -15.01
C SER A 340 -4.00 -8.79 -16.14
N GLU A 341 -4.34 -10.07 -16.08
CA GLU A 341 -4.09 -11.06 -17.12
C GLU A 341 -5.42 -11.72 -17.52
N GLU A 342 -5.50 -12.18 -18.76
CA GLU A 342 -6.66 -12.93 -19.25
C GLU A 342 -6.81 -14.28 -18.53
N GLY A 343 -8.05 -14.72 -18.33
CA GLY A 343 -8.32 -16.04 -17.75
C GLY A 343 -7.92 -16.23 -16.29
N GLY A 344 -7.74 -15.14 -15.53
CA GLY A 344 -7.43 -15.18 -14.09
C GLY A 344 -8.38 -14.34 -13.25
N VAL A 345 -8.77 -14.84 -12.08
CA VAL A 345 -9.51 -14.09 -11.05
C VAL A 345 -8.57 -13.78 -9.90
N ILE A 346 -8.46 -12.50 -9.55
CA ILE A 346 -7.74 -12.01 -8.37
C ILE A 346 -8.65 -11.09 -7.57
N THR A 347 -8.59 -11.20 -6.26
CA THR A 347 -9.23 -10.28 -5.32
C THR A 347 -8.23 -9.30 -4.69
N ASN A 348 -8.75 -8.14 -4.31
CA ASN A 348 -8.17 -7.21 -3.35
C ASN A 348 -9.31 -6.50 -2.62
N GLY A 349 -9.03 -5.41 -1.91
CA GLY A 349 -10.03 -4.62 -1.23
C GLY A 349 -9.73 -3.13 -1.28
N MET A 350 -10.78 -2.32 -1.25
CA MET A 350 -10.69 -0.87 -1.19
C MET A 350 -11.77 -0.28 -0.30
N SER A 351 -11.56 0.96 0.12
CA SER A 351 -12.60 1.80 0.71
C SER A 351 -12.51 3.20 0.11
N PHE A 352 -13.63 3.91 0.12
CA PHE A 352 -13.67 5.36 -0.06
C PHE A 352 -13.17 6.06 1.20
N TYR A 353 -12.96 7.38 1.14
CA TYR A 353 -12.57 8.15 2.31
C TYR A 353 -13.59 8.02 3.46
N ASP A 354 -14.90 8.07 3.17
CA ASP A 354 -15.91 8.02 4.23
C ASP A 354 -16.04 6.65 4.91
N ARG A 355 -15.55 5.58 4.26
CA ARG A 355 -15.57 4.19 4.77
C ARG A 355 -16.96 3.77 5.29
N ASP A 356 -18.01 4.18 4.59
CA ASP A 356 -19.40 4.11 5.04
C ASP A 356 -20.21 2.99 4.37
N LEU A 357 -19.56 2.11 3.61
CA LEU A 357 -20.25 0.98 2.98
C LEU A 357 -20.59 -0.13 3.99
N GLU A 358 -21.48 -1.01 3.58
CA GLU A 358 -22.11 -2.01 4.44
C GLU A 358 -21.13 -3.01 5.07
N ASN A 359 -20.13 -3.47 4.30
CA ASN A 359 -19.23 -4.54 4.71
C ASN A 359 -17.85 -4.02 5.12
N ALA A 360 -17.30 -4.58 6.20
CA ALA A 360 -15.87 -4.64 6.44
C ALA A 360 -15.30 -5.81 5.63
N ASN A 361 -14.11 -5.65 5.04
CA ASN A 361 -13.43 -6.79 4.40
C ASN A 361 -11.93 -6.84 4.71
N SER A 362 -11.35 -8.03 4.69
CA SER A 362 -9.89 -8.21 4.70
C SER A 362 -9.48 -9.46 3.95
N ALA A 363 -8.24 -9.53 3.48
CA ALA A 363 -7.69 -10.79 3.04
C ALA A 363 -7.29 -11.62 4.26
N ILE A 364 -7.71 -12.89 4.32
CA ILE A 364 -7.21 -13.88 5.26
C ILE A 364 -6.19 -14.72 4.53
N VAL A 365 -4.92 -14.49 4.83
CA VAL A 365 -3.81 -15.00 4.03
C VAL A 365 -2.86 -15.86 4.85
N VAL A 366 -2.24 -16.81 4.17
CA VAL A 366 -1.26 -17.74 4.70
C VAL A 366 0.06 -17.50 4.00
N GLN A 367 1.13 -17.36 4.77
CA GLN A 367 2.47 -17.22 4.21
C GLN A 367 2.91 -18.52 3.54
N ILE A 368 3.44 -18.40 2.33
CA ILE A 368 4.06 -19.48 1.55
C ILE A 368 5.53 -19.13 1.25
N SER A 369 6.35 -20.17 1.15
CA SER A 369 7.80 -20.08 0.99
C SER A 369 8.23 -20.64 -0.38
N PRO A 370 9.41 -20.27 -0.90
CA PRO A 370 9.95 -20.80 -2.16
C PRO A 370 9.87 -22.32 -2.31
N GLU A 371 10.02 -23.07 -1.21
CA GLU A 371 9.91 -24.53 -1.20
C GLU A 371 8.51 -25.02 -1.59
N ASP A 372 7.46 -24.24 -1.30
CA ASP A 372 6.06 -24.60 -1.60
C ASP A 372 5.74 -24.52 -3.09
N PHE A 373 6.57 -23.81 -3.87
CA PHE A 373 6.29 -23.50 -5.27
C PHE A 373 7.48 -23.72 -6.21
N GLY A 374 8.55 -24.39 -5.76
CA GLY A 374 9.73 -24.68 -6.58
C GLY A 374 10.67 -23.48 -6.81
N GLY A 375 10.57 -22.45 -5.98
CA GLY A 375 11.36 -21.22 -6.09
C GLY A 375 12.85 -21.36 -5.79
N LEU A 376 13.30 -22.51 -5.27
CA LEU A 376 14.73 -22.78 -5.06
C LEU A 376 15.48 -23.02 -6.38
N GLU A 377 14.79 -23.48 -7.41
CA GLU A 377 15.38 -23.80 -8.72
C GLU A 377 15.07 -22.73 -9.77
N ALA A 378 13.91 -22.08 -9.69
CA ALA A 378 13.45 -21.09 -10.65
C ALA A 378 12.96 -19.80 -9.96
N PRO A 379 13.62 -18.65 -10.18
CA PRO A 379 13.24 -17.38 -9.54
C PRO A 379 11.79 -16.95 -9.80
N LEU A 380 11.24 -17.31 -10.96
CA LEU A 380 9.87 -16.96 -11.37
C LEU A 380 8.81 -18.00 -10.97
N ALA A 381 9.17 -19.09 -10.26
CA ALA A 381 8.20 -20.14 -9.93
C ALA A 381 7.03 -19.62 -9.07
N GLY A 382 7.26 -18.59 -8.24
CA GLY A 382 6.20 -17.93 -7.49
C GLY A 382 5.21 -17.16 -8.37
N VAL A 383 5.65 -16.62 -9.52
CA VAL A 383 4.78 -15.98 -10.51
C VAL A 383 3.85 -17.01 -11.15
N GLU A 384 4.40 -18.16 -11.56
CA GLU A 384 3.61 -19.25 -12.15
C GLU A 384 2.65 -19.87 -11.13
N PHE A 385 3.07 -19.98 -9.88
CA PHE A 385 2.20 -20.43 -8.80
C PHE A 385 1.01 -19.49 -8.59
N GLN A 386 1.23 -18.17 -8.65
CA GLN A 386 0.12 -17.21 -8.63
C GLN A 386 -0.80 -17.41 -9.84
N ARG A 387 -0.26 -17.44 -11.07
CA ARG A 387 -1.04 -17.66 -12.31
C ARG A 387 -1.90 -18.91 -12.23
N TYR A 388 -1.35 -20.01 -11.71
CA TYR A 388 -2.06 -21.27 -11.56
C TYR A 388 -3.32 -21.12 -10.71
N TRP A 389 -3.22 -20.55 -9.50
CA TRP A 389 -4.37 -20.40 -8.61
C TRP A 389 -5.36 -19.32 -9.07
N GLU A 390 -4.87 -18.28 -9.75
CA GLU A 390 -5.73 -17.27 -10.39
C GLU A 390 -6.58 -17.88 -11.52
N ARG A 391 -6.01 -18.79 -12.32
CA ARG A 391 -6.75 -19.55 -13.35
C ARG A 391 -7.75 -20.52 -12.73
N LYS A 392 -7.37 -21.22 -11.66
CA LYS A 392 -8.30 -22.11 -10.92
C LYS A 392 -9.50 -21.34 -10.38
N ALA A 393 -9.27 -20.15 -9.82
CA ALA A 393 -10.36 -19.29 -9.38
C ALA A 393 -11.23 -18.81 -10.55
N TYR A 394 -10.66 -18.49 -11.72
CA TYR A 394 -11.42 -18.12 -12.91
C TYR A 394 -12.30 -19.27 -13.43
N GLU A 395 -11.74 -20.49 -13.48
CA GLU A 395 -12.47 -21.73 -13.82
C GLU A 395 -13.64 -21.95 -12.87
N ALA A 396 -13.39 -21.94 -11.55
CA ALA A 396 -14.40 -22.11 -10.51
C ALA A 396 -15.45 -20.98 -10.50
N GLY A 397 -15.06 -19.78 -10.92
CA GLY A 397 -15.94 -18.62 -11.10
C GLY A 397 -16.89 -18.73 -12.31
N GLY A 398 -16.65 -19.68 -13.22
CA GLY A 398 -17.45 -19.89 -14.43
C GLY A 398 -16.87 -19.27 -15.70
N GLY A 399 -15.58 -18.92 -15.71
CA GLY A 399 -14.87 -18.47 -16.91
C GLY A 399 -15.31 -17.10 -17.44
N ASN A 400 -15.83 -16.22 -16.58
CA ASN A 400 -16.39 -14.92 -16.97
C ASN A 400 -16.06 -13.81 -15.95
N TYR A 401 -14.93 -13.93 -15.26
CA TYR A 401 -14.44 -13.00 -14.23
C TYR A 401 -15.35 -12.82 -13.01
N ARG A 402 -16.39 -13.63 -12.86
CA ARG A 402 -17.07 -13.77 -11.56
C ARG A 402 -16.13 -14.48 -10.59
N ALA A 403 -16.09 -14.06 -9.34
CA ALA A 403 -15.27 -14.71 -8.33
C ALA A 403 -15.98 -15.95 -7.76
N PRO A 404 -15.26 -17.06 -7.49
CA PRO A 404 -15.81 -18.14 -6.67
C PRO A 404 -16.09 -17.61 -5.26
N VAL A 405 -17.21 -17.99 -4.67
CA VAL A 405 -17.63 -17.54 -3.34
C VAL A 405 -18.20 -18.70 -2.51
N GLN A 406 -17.98 -18.66 -1.20
CA GLN A 406 -18.44 -19.69 -0.27
C GLN A 406 -18.70 -19.08 1.11
N LEU A 407 -19.74 -19.54 1.81
CA LEU A 407 -19.96 -19.19 3.21
C LEU A 407 -18.96 -19.94 4.10
N PHE A 408 -18.55 -19.32 5.20
CA PHE A 408 -17.54 -19.89 6.09
C PHE A 408 -17.94 -21.26 6.66
N LYS A 409 -19.22 -21.47 7.01
CA LYS A 409 -19.70 -22.79 7.46
C LYS A 409 -19.49 -23.88 6.42
N ASP A 410 -19.75 -23.58 5.15
CA ASP A 410 -19.70 -24.55 4.06
C ASP A 410 -18.24 -24.75 3.60
N PHE A 411 -17.41 -23.71 3.69
CA PHE A 411 -15.97 -23.80 3.50
C PHE A 411 -15.32 -24.79 4.47
N LYS A 412 -15.71 -24.77 5.76
CA LYS A 412 -15.24 -25.75 6.75
C LYS A 412 -15.64 -27.19 6.41
N GLU A 413 -16.81 -27.36 5.81
CA GLU A 413 -17.35 -28.67 5.40
C GLU A 413 -16.93 -29.09 4.00
N LYS A 414 -16.19 -28.25 3.27
CA LYS A 414 -15.81 -28.44 1.85
C LYS A 414 -17.04 -28.63 0.94
N LYS A 415 -18.13 -27.91 1.21
CA LYS A 415 -19.39 -27.98 0.46
C LYS A 415 -19.68 -26.66 -0.25
N ILE A 416 -20.26 -26.72 -1.44
CA ILE A 416 -20.71 -25.51 -2.15
C ILE A 416 -21.91 -24.91 -1.40
N SER A 417 -21.88 -23.60 -1.15
CA SER A 417 -23.00 -22.89 -0.53
C SER A 417 -24.22 -22.84 -1.46
N ALA A 418 -25.42 -22.93 -0.90
CA ALA A 418 -26.67 -22.91 -1.66
C ALA A 418 -27.31 -21.51 -1.79
N SER A 419 -27.08 -20.65 -0.80
CA SER A 419 -27.63 -19.29 -0.74
C SER A 419 -26.78 -18.42 0.17
N PHE A 420 -26.89 -17.09 0.03
CA PHE A 420 -26.29 -16.15 0.98
C PHE A 420 -27.09 -16.10 2.30
N GLY A 421 -26.46 -15.59 3.35
CA GLY A 421 -27.09 -15.28 4.63
C GLY A 421 -27.48 -13.81 4.73
N GLU A 422 -27.10 -13.15 5.83
CA GLU A 422 -27.33 -11.71 6.00
C GLU A 422 -26.36 -10.86 5.17
N ILE A 423 -25.21 -11.43 4.81
CA ILE A 423 -24.13 -10.73 4.12
C ILE A 423 -24.24 -11.02 2.62
N TYR A 424 -24.03 -10.00 1.79
CA TYR A 424 -23.94 -10.12 0.33
C TYR A 424 -22.54 -9.75 -0.15
N PRO A 425 -22.00 -10.43 -1.17
CA PRO A 425 -20.65 -10.16 -1.65
C PRO A 425 -20.59 -8.82 -2.38
N THR A 426 -19.58 -8.02 -2.05
CA THR A 426 -19.35 -6.72 -2.70
C THR A 426 -18.59 -6.82 -4.02
N TYR A 427 -17.91 -7.94 -4.26
CA TYR A 427 -17.15 -8.17 -5.50
C TYR A 427 -18.00 -7.99 -6.75
N ARG A 428 -17.42 -7.31 -7.74
CA ARG A 428 -17.99 -7.06 -9.06
C ARG A 428 -16.97 -7.47 -10.12
N PRO A 429 -17.37 -8.15 -11.22
CA PRO A 429 -18.72 -8.19 -11.83
C PRO A 429 -19.75 -9.10 -11.17
N GLY A 430 -19.33 -9.99 -10.28
CA GLY A 430 -20.23 -10.78 -9.44
C GLY A 430 -19.55 -12.04 -8.93
N CYS A 431 -20.31 -12.89 -8.27
CA CYS A 431 -19.78 -14.11 -7.68
C CYS A 431 -20.56 -15.36 -8.10
N THR A 432 -19.88 -16.50 -8.12
CA THR A 432 -20.46 -17.82 -8.40
C THR A 432 -20.20 -18.71 -7.20
N PHE A 433 -21.24 -19.36 -6.65
CA PHE A 433 -21.03 -20.33 -5.57
C PHE A 433 -20.18 -21.48 -6.08
N ALA A 434 -19.04 -21.70 -5.43
CA ALA A 434 -18.08 -22.72 -5.79
C ALA A 434 -17.32 -23.20 -4.55
N ASN A 435 -16.61 -24.32 -4.67
CA ASN A 435 -15.78 -24.82 -3.59
C ASN A 435 -14.40 -24.16 -3.64
N LEU A 436 -14.08 -23.30 -2.66
CA LEU A 436 -12.82 -22.55 -2.63
C LEU A 436 -11.60 -23.42 -2.35
N TRP A 437 -11.80 -24.65 -1.87
CA TRP A 437 -10.72 -25.63 -1.74
C TRP A 437 -10.13 -26.03 -3.10
N ASP A 438 -10.88 -25.88 -4.19
CA ASP A 438 -10.38 -26.14 -5.55
C ASP A 438 -9.56 -24.95 -6.09
N CYS A 439 -9.50 -23.83 -5.35
CA CYS A 439 -8.89 -22.57 -5.76
C CYS A 439 -7.59 -22.24 -5.01
N LEU A 440 -7.20 -23.03 -4.02
CA LEU A 440 -5.98 -22.84 -3.22
C LEU A 440 -5.41 -24.19 -2.77
N PRO A 441 -4.13 -24.27 -2.36
CA PRO A 441 -3.58 -25.50 -1.80
C PRO A 441 -4.31 -25.92 -0.51
N ASP A 442 -4.50 -27.22 -0.30
CA ASP A 442 -5.19 -27.76 0.88
C ASP A 442 -4.64 -27.23 2.21
N TYR A 443 -3.31 -27.17 2.35
CA TYR A 443 -2.66 -26.67 3.58
C TYR A 443 -2.96 -25.19 3.85
N VAL A 444 -3.23 -24.40 2.80
CA VAL A 444 -3.66 -22.99 2.93
C VAL A 444 -5.10 -22.95 3.40
N CYS A 445 -5.98 -23.73 2.79
CA CYS A 445 -7.40 -23.79 3.16
C CYS A 445 -7.61 -24.27 4.61
N GLU A 446 -6.88 -25.30 5.04
CA GLU A 446 -6.87 -25.79 6.42
C GLU A 446 -6.48 -24.67 7.40
N SER A 447 -5.38 -23.98 7.09
CA SER A 447 -4.89 -22.85 7.87
C SER A 447 -5.91 -21.71 7.93
N ILE A 448 -6.55 -21.34 6.82
CA ILE A 448 -7.60 -20.30 6.79
C ILE A 448 -8.78 -20.71 7.68
N ALA A 449 -9.27 -21.95 7.57
CA ALA A 449 -10.38 -22.44 8.39
C ALA A 449 -10.06 -22.39 9.89
N GLU A 450 -8.85 -22.81 10.27
CA GLU A 450 -8.37 -22.74 11.64
C GLU A 450 -8.23 -21.28 12.11
N GLY A 451 -7.63 -20.43 11.28
CA GLY A 451 -7.39 -19.02 11.56
C GLY A 451 -8.67 -18.23 11.80
N ILE A 452 -9.67 -18.35 10.92
CA ILE A 452 -10.97 -17.66 11.08
C ILE A 452 -11.65 -18.12 12.38
N THR A 453 -11.66 -19.44 12.66
CA THR A 453 -12.20 -19.98 13.91
C THR A 453 -11.48 -19.41 15.14
N ALA A 454 -10.15 -19.25 15.08
CA ALA A 454 -9.39 -18.62 16.15
C ALA A 454 -9.69 -17.12 16.29
N PHE A 455 -9.89 -16.41 15.18
CA PHE A 455 -10.24 -14.99 15.17
C PHE A 455 -11.62 -14.73 15.76
N GLY A 456 -12.57 -15.67 15.67
CA GLY A 456 -13.87 -15.62 16.37
C GLY A 456 -13.75 -15.49 17.89
N LYS A 457 -12.61 -15.90 18.48
CA LYS A 457 -12.32 -15.72 19.91
C LYS A 457 -11.73 -14.33 20.24
N LEU A 458 -11.20 -13.63 19.24
CA LEU A 458 -10.60 -12.31 19.38
C LEU A 458 -11.61 -11.19 19.10
N LEU A 459 -12.51 -11.42 18.14
CA LEU A 459 -13.60 -10.51 17.79
C LEU A 459 -14.88 -11.33 17.66
N ALA A 460 -15.85 -11.01 18.51
CA ALA A 460 -17.10 -11.75 18.62
C ALA A 460 -17.79 -11.86 17.26
N ASN A 461 -18.24 -13.07 16.90
CA ASN A 461 -18.91 -13.41 15.64
C ASN A 461 -18.04 -13.30 14.37
N PHE A 462 -16.72 -13.13 14.49
CA PHE A 462 -15.84 -13.13 13.30
C PHE A 462 -15.90 -14.48 12.53
N ASP A 463 -16.17 -15.58 13.22
CA ASP A 463 -16.33 -16.92 12.66
C ASP A 463 -17.81 -17.28 12.38
N ARG A 464 -18.69 -16.28 12.22
CA ARG A 464 -20.11 -16.49 11.95
C ARG A 464 -20.34 -17.40 10.72
N PRO A 465 -21.35 -18.30 10.76
CA PRO A 465 -21.57 -19.28 9.70
C PRO A 465 -21.74 -18.72 8.28
N ASP A 466 -22.32 -17.53 8.18
CA ASP A 466 -22.64 -16.83 6.93
C ASP A 466 -21.59 -15.76 6.54
N ALA A 467 -20.44 -15.67 7.23
CA ALA A 467 -19.32 -14.86 6.76
C ALA A 467 -18.92 -15.31 5.35
N ILE A 468 -18.72 -14.34 4.45
CA ILE A 468 -18.46 -14.62 3.03
C ILE A 468 -16.97 -14.71 2.80
N LEU A 469 -16.54 -15.78 2.11
CA LEU A 469 -15.21 -15.92 1.53
C LEU A 469 -15.30 -15.76 0.01
N THR A 470 -14.51 -14.85 -0.56
CA THR A 470 -14.58 -14.45 -1.97
C THR A 470 -13.21 -14.54 -2.65
N GLY A 471 -13.16 -15.26 -3.77
CA GLY A 471 -12.05 -15.32 -4.72
C GLY A 471 -10.68 -15.62 -4.12
N VAL A 472 -9.62 -15.44 -4.89
CA VAL A 472 -8.24 -15.66 -4.41
C VAL A 472 -7.44 -14.37 -4.34
N GLU A 473 -6.83 -14.13 -3.19
CA GLU A 473 -5.90 -13.03 -2.95
C GLU A 473 -4.48 -13.56 -3.09
N THR A 474 -3.90 -13.51 -4.29
CA THR A 474 -2.60 -14.14 -4.62
C THR A 474 -1.44 -13.15 -4.64
N ARG A 475 -1.72 -11.85 -4.68
CA ARG A 475 -0.73 -10.79 -4.96
C ARG A 475 -0.52 -9.85 -3.78
N THR A 476 -0.20 -10.41 -2.61
CA THR A 476 -0.01 -9.64 -1.36
C THR A 476 1.33 -8.92 -1.25
N SER A 477 2.36 -9.42 -1.96
CA SER A 477 3.66 -8.80 -2.14
C SER A 477 4.38 -9.48 -3.31
N SER A 478 5.53 -8.95 -3.74
CA SER A 478 6.26 -9.55 -4.86
C SER A 478 6.70 -10.99 -4.57
N PRO A 479 6.45 -11.93 -5.52
CA PRO A 479 7.00 -13.29 -5.49
C PRO A 479 8.49 -13.32 -5.91
N VAL A 480 9.02 -12.19 -6.37
CA VAL A 480 10.38 -12.05 -6.89
C VAL A 480 11.12 -10.94 -6.14
N ARG A 481 12.42 -11.15 -5.93
CA ARG A 481 13.39 -10.15 -5.51
C ARG A 481 14.30 -9.85 -6.69
N ILE A 482 14.26 -8.63 -7.21
CA ILE A 482 15.30 -8.15 -8.13
C ILE A 482 16.44 -7.65 -7.24
N THR A 483 17.56 -8.37 -7.20
CA THR A 483 18.62 -8.09 -6.24
C THR A 483 19.30 -6.74 -6.51
N ARG A 484 19.65 -6.01 -5.44
CA ARG A 484 20.43 -4.77 -5.52
C ARG A 484 21.47 -4.68 -4.40
N ASN A 485 22.59 -4.01 -4.67
CA ASN A 485 23.70 -3.81 -3.74
C ASN A 485 23.43 -2.67 -2.73
N SER A 486 24.43 -2.30 -1.92
CA SER A 486 24.34 -1.19 -0.95
C SER A 486 24.16 0.19 -1.58
N GLU A 487 24.55 0.36 -2.84
CA GLU A 487 24.33 1.56 -3.66
C GLU A 487 22.96 1.53 -4.37
N MET A 488 22.15 0.50 -4.07
CA MET A 488 20.83 0.26 -4.63
C MET A 488 20.81 -0.07 -6.14
N GLN A 489 21.96 -0.41 -6.72
CA GLN A 489 22.06 -0.87 -8.11
C GLN A 489 21.90 -2.38 -8.23
N ALA A 490 21.31 -2.85 -9.33
CA ALA A 490 21.25 -4.25 -9.70
C ALA A 490 22.64 -4.82 -10.05
N SER A 491 22.70 -6.06 -10.54
CA SER A 491 23.92 -6.65 -11.10
C SER A 491 24.51 -5.88 -12.28
N ILE A 492 23.72 -4.99 -12.90
CA ILE A 492 24.11 -4.11 -14.01
C ILE A 492 24.08 -2.66 -13.51
N LYS A 493 25.15 -1.92 -13.77
CA LYS A 493 25.32 -0.53 -13.34
C LYS A 493 24.28 0.37 -14.00
N GLY A 494 23.82 1.37 -13.24
CA GLY A 494 22.79 2.31 -13.69
C GLY A 494 21.36 1.77 -13.60
N ILE A 495 21.14 0.49 -13.29
CA ILE A 495 19.80 -0.06 -13.06
C ILE A 495 19.49 -0.11 -11.57
N TYR A 496 18.38 0.49 -11.14
CA TYR A 496 17.96 0.62 -9.76
C TYR A 496 16.61 -0.08 -9.52
N PRO A 497 16.61 -1.32 -9.00
CA PRO A 497 15.38 -1.98 -8.57
C PRO A 497 14.72 -1.21 -7.43
N CYS A 498 13.46 -0.84 -7.57
CA CYS A 498 12.74 0.03 -6.64
C CYS A 498 11.35 -0.53 -6.29
N GLY A 499 10.91 -0.27 -5.06
CA GLY A 499 9.53 -0.48 -4.62
C GLY A 499 9.13 -1.95 -4.49
N GLU A 500 7.82 -2.19 -4.53
CA GLU A 500 7.23 -3.49 -4.21
C GLU A 500 7.54 -4.57 -5.24
N GLY A 501 7.53 -4.23 -6.54
CA GLY A 501 7.89 -5.16 -7.62
C GLY A 501 9.28 -5.76 -7.46
N SER A 502 10.23 -4.94 -7.04
CA SER A 502 11.60 -5.37 -6.73
C SER A 502 11.73 -6.10 -5.38
N GLY A 503 10.65 -6.16 -4.59
CA GLY A 503 10.56 -6.82 -3.29
C GLY A 503 10.93 -5.93 -2.10
N TYR A 504 11.28 -4.66 -2.27
CA TYR A 504 11.85 -3.78 -1.22
C TYR A 504 10.82 -2.95 -0.46
N ALA A 505 9.54 -3.08 -0.81
CA ALA A 505 8.42 -2.42 -0.15
C ALA A 505 7.21 -3.38 -0.07
N GLY A 506 6.17 -2.99 0.66
CA GLY A 506 4.93 -3.78 0.81
C GLY A 506 3.70 -2.92 1.09
N GLY A 507 3.64 -1.73 0.48
CA GLY A 507 2.57 -0.75 0.67
C GLY A 507 2.99 0.66 0.27
N ILE A 508 2.01 1.56 0.10
CA ILE A 508 2.17 2.91 -0.47
C ILE A 508 3.32 3.68 0.19
N MET A 509 3.28 3.83 1.52
CA MET A 509 4.29 4.59 2.26
C MET A 509 5.69 3.98 2.14
N SER A 510 5.81 2.66 2.27
CA SER A 510 7.10 1.98 2.13
C SER A 510 7.68 2.07 0.70
N ALA A 511 6.82 2.04 -0.31
CA ALA A 511 7.22 2.16 -1.71
C ALA A 511 7.70 3.57 -2.01
N ALA A 512 6.95 4.60 -1.57
CA ALA A 512 7.36 6.00 -1.70
C ALA A 512 8.70 6.29 -1.01
N ILE A 513 8.90 5.79 0.21
CA ILE A 513 10.18 5.89 0.94
C ILE A 513 11.31 5.20 0.16
N ASP A 514 11.07 4.03 -0.44
CA ASP A 514 12.08 3.35 -1.26
C ASP A 514 12.42 4.15 -2.53
N GLY A 515 11.43 4.80 -3.14
CA GLY A 515 11.60 5.74 -4.24
C GLY A 515 12.54 6.90 -3.89
N LEU A 516 12.30 7.54 -2.74
CA LEU A 516 13.17 8.60 -2.22
C LEU A 516 14.60 8.08 -1.98
N LYS A 517 14.76 6.90 -1.40
CA LYS A 517 16.08 6.29 -1.18
C LYS A 517 16.84 6.04 -2.48
N VAL A 518 16.17 5.54 -3.51
CA VAL A 518 16.79 5.33 -4.83
C VAL A 518 17.22 6.67 -5.44
N ALA A 519 16.35 7.68 -5.41
CA ALA A 519 16.70 9.01 -5.89
C ALA A 519 17.91 9.58 -5.14
N GLU A 520 17.94 9.50 -3.81
CA GLU A 520 19.09 9.94 -3.01
C GLU A 520 20.40 9.24 -3.38
N GLN A 521 20.38 7.95 -3.74
CA GLN A 521 21.60 7.27 -4.21
C GLN A 521 22.04 7.75 -5.60
N ILE A 522 21.09 8.06 -6.48
CA ILE A 522 21.39 8.66 -7.79
C ILE A 522 22.06 10.04 -7.57
N LEU A 523 21.54 10.86 -6.66
CA LEU A 523 22.09 12.19 -6.31
C LEU A 523 23.51 12.15 -5.73
N LYS A 524 23.93 11.01 -5.17
CA LYS A 524 25.29 10.82 -4.64
C LYS A 524 26.32 10.41 -5.69
N ILE A 525 25.85 9.90 -6.83
CA ILE A 525 26.73 9.40 -7.90
C ILE A 525 26.81 10.43 -9.03
N TYR A 526 25.66 10.97 -9.42
CA TYR A 526 25.51 11.86 -10.56
C TYR A 526 25.30 13.31 -10.13
N LYS A 527 25.66 14.26 -11.01
CA LYS A 527 25.23 15.66 -10.93
C LYS A 527 24.10 15.93 -11.95
N PRO A 528 23.21 16.90 -11.71
CA PRO A 528 22.12 17.22 -12.63
C PRO A 528 22.65 17.75 -13.97
N PHE A 529 21.77 17.79 -14.96
CA PHE A 529 22.07 18.43 -16.25
C PHE A 529 22.43 19.90 -16.03
N LYS A 530 23.40 20.40 -16.79
CA LYS A 530 23.60 21.85 -16.90
C LYS A 530 22.36 22.44 -17.54
N GLU A 531 21.79 23.50 -16.97
CA GLU A 531 20.87 24.36 -17.70
C GLU A 531 21.60 24.80 -18.97
N GLN A 532 21.01 24.55 -20.14
CA GLN A 532 21.49 25.19 -21.36
C GLN A 532 21.13 26.67 -21.20
N GLU A 533 22.15 27.51 -20.98
CA GLU A 533 22.05 28.98 -20.99
C GLU A 533 21.45 29.51 -22.29
#